data_AF-A0ABD5YR52-F1
#
_entry.id   AF-A0ABD5YR52-F1
#
_cell.length_a   1.000
_cell.length_b   1.000
_cell.length_c   1.000
_cell.angle_alpha   90.00
_cell.angle_beta   90.00
_cell.angle_gamma   90.00
#
_symmetry.space_group_name_H-M   'P 1'
#
loop_
_entity.id
_entity.type
_entity.pdbx_description
1 polymer ?
#
loop_
_entity_poly.entity_id
_entity_poly.type
_entity_poly.pdbx_seq_one_letter_code
_entity_poly.pdbx_strand_id
1 'polypeptide(L)'
;MDVDTNIEKEPDGGEPVGINQRELYIVVRTAVKDALMDVLGTVFLLGFALLFVSIGAQRLFDASSTGGSALGGSIVILGFVLAGAALDLIPSIRALTQ
;
A
#
# COMPACT_ATOMS: atom_id res chain seq x y z
N MET A 1 51.63 41.01 25.60
CA MET A 1 51.10 39.84 26.34
C MET A 1 49.61 40.05 26.47
N ASP A 2 48.83 38.96 26.47
CA ASP A 2 47.38 38.82 26.15
C ASP A 2 47.16 38.58 24.65
N VAL A 3 47.38 37.36 24.15
CA VAL A 3 46.59 36.10 24.28
C VAL A 3 45.26 36.17 23.51
N ASP A 4 45.15 35.20 22.60
CA ASP A 4 44.12 34.88 21.61
C ASP A 4 42.66 35.05 22.11
N THR A 5 41.67 35.30 21.26
CA THR A 5 40.98 34.20 20.57
C THR A 5 40.41 34.60 19.20
N ASN A 6 41.09 34.22 18.12
CA ASN A 6 40.36 33.72 16.97
C ASN A 6 39.62 32.46 17.46
N ILE A 7 38.30 32.54 17.66
CA ILE A 7 37.50 31.33 17.77
C ILE A 7 37.47 30.74 16.35
N GLU A 8 38.55 30.07 15.97
CA GLU A 8 38.48 29.00 15.00
C GLU A 8 37.45 28.03 15.55
N LYS A 9 36.28 28.05 14.92
CA LYS A 9 35.25 27.03 15.13
C LYS A 9 35.91 25.70 14.78
N GLU A 10 36.31 24.94 15.79
CA GLU A 10 36.76 23.57 15.62
C GLU A 10 35.75 22.85 14.70
N PRO A 11 36.20 22.25 13.58
CA PRO A 11 35.34 21.33 12.86
C PRO A 11 35.05 20.19 13.85
N ASP A 12 33.77 19.87 14.02
CA ASP A 12 33.21 19.01 15.08
C ASP A 12 33.68 17.54 15.07
N GLY A 13 34.77 17.22 14.36
CA GLY A 13 35.30 15.87 14.25
C GLY A 13 34.28 14.90 13.66
N GLY A 14 33.24 15.38 12.97
CA GLY A 14 32.30 14.55 12.25
C GLY A 14 33.07 13.64 11.30
N GLU A 15 32.97 12.33 11.53
CA GLU A 15 33.34 11.29 10.58
C GLU A 15 32.95 11.77 9.17
N PRO A 16 33.85 11.67 8.17
CA PRO A 16 33.51 12.10 6.82
C PRO A 16 32.20 11.41 6.46
N VAL A 17 31.17 12.21 6.18
CA VAL A 17 29.82 11.73 5.82
C VAL A 17 29.87 11.12 4.42
N GLY A 18 30.72 10.11 4.23
CA GLY A 18 30.72 9.22 3.10
C GLY A 18 29.58 8.26 3.35
N ILE A 19 28.47 8.45 2.64
CA ILE A 19 27.34 7.52 2.67
C ILE A 19 27.90 6.12 2.42
N ASN A 20 27.83 5.26 3.42
CA ASN A 20 28.24 3.88 3.30
C ASN A 20 27.30 3.22 2.30
N GLN A 21 27.78 2.96 1.08
CA GLN A 21 26.94 2.44 -0.01
C GLN A 21 26.21 1.15 0.37
N ARG A 22 26.79 0.33 1.27
CA ARG A 22 26.12 -0.87 1.77
C ARG A 22 24.91 -0.53 2.64
N GLU A 23 25.02 0.48 3.48
CA GLU A 23 23.94 0.96 4.33
C GLU A 23 22.81 1.58 3.50
N LEU A 24 23.16 2.43 2.52
CA LEU A 24 22.18 2.98 1.57
C LEU A 24 21.46 1.88 0.79
N TYR A 25 22.20 0.88 0.29
CA TYR A 25 21.61 -0.24 -0.43
C TYR A 25 20.62 -1.02 0.44
N ILE A 26 20.96 -1.28 1.71
CA ILE A 26 20.08 -2.01 2.63
C ILE A 26 18.80 -1.23 2.89
N VAL A 27 18.90 0.08 3.14
CA VAL A 27 17.73 0.95 3.38
C VAL A 27 16.82 0.98 2.15
N VAL A 28 17.38 1.26 0.97
CA VAL A 28 16.60 1.32 -0.28
C VAL A 28 15.98 -0.03 -0.61
N ARG A 29 16.76 -1.13 -0.52
CA ARG A 29 16.26 -2.50 -0.75
C ARG A 29 15.10 -2.83 0.18
N THR A 30 15.18 -2.42 1.44
CA THR A 30 14.15 -2.69 2.45
C THR A 30 12.90 -1.90 2.15
N ALA A 31 13.02 -0.60 1.91
CA ALA A 31 11.89 0.26 1.55
C ALA A 31 11.19 -0.20 0.27
N VAL A 32 11.96 -0.56 -0.76
CA VAL A 32 11.39 -1.10 -2.02
C VAL A 32 10.70 -2.44 -1.78
N LYS A 33 11.30 -3.34 -0.97
CA LYS A 33 10.67 -4.63 -0.65
C LYS A 33 9.36 -4.42 0.10
N ASP A 34 9.30 -3.46 1.01
CA ASP A 34 8.09 -3.10 1.76
C ASP A 34 7.00 -2.56 0.83
N ALA A 35 7.35 -1.60 -0.03
CA ALA A 35 6.42 -1.06 -1.03
C ALA A 35 5.92 -2.13 -2.01
N LEU A 36 6.76 -3.07 -2.43
CA LEU A 36 6.34 -4.18 -3.30
C LEU A 36 5.36 -5.12 -2.60
N MET A 37 5.49 -5.35 -1.29
CA MET A 37 4.53 -6.18 -0.55
C MET A 37 3.15 -5.52 -0.46
N ASP A 38 3.13 -4.21 -0.28
CA ASP A 38 1.90 -3.41 -0.30
C ASP A 38 1.20 -3.49 -1.67
N VAL A 39 1.95 -3.23 -2.76
CA VAL A 39 1.44 -3.35 -4.13
C VAL A 39 0.94 -4.76 -4.44
N LEU A 40 1.67 -5.80 -4.02
CA LEU A 40 1.25 -7.18 -4.21
C LEU A 40 -0.07 -7.46 -3.49
N GLY A 41 -0.23 -7.00 -2.25
CA GLY A 41 -1.48 -7.10 -1.51
C GLY A 41 -2.65 -6.51 -2.30
N THR A 42 -2.47 -5.30 -2.83
CA THR A 42 -3.45 -4.61 -3.67
C THR A 42 -3.76 -5.39 -4.95
N VAL A 43 -2.76 -5.89 -5.67
CA VAL A 43 -2.95 -6.67 -6.91
C VAL A 43 -3.68 -7.98 -6.63
N PHE A 44 -3.34 -8.69 -5.57
CA PHE A 44 -4.04 -9.92 -5.18
C PHE A 44 -5.51 -9.63 -4.82
N LEU A 45 -5.75 -8.60 -4.01
CA LEU A 45 -7.10 -8.21 -3.62
C LEU A 45 -7.93 -7.81 -4.84
N LEU A 46 -7.35 -7.06 -5.77
CA LEU A 46 -7.99 -6.68 -7.03
C LEU A 46 -8.27 -7.91 -7.92
N GLY A 47 -7.35 -8.88 -7.96
CA GLY A 47 -7.56 -10.16 -8.63
C GLY A 47 -8.76 -10.92 -8.08
N PHE A 48 -8.88 -11.00 -6.74
CA PHE A 48 -10.06 -11.58 -6.10
C PHE A 48 -11.33 -10.78 -6.38
N ALA A 49 -11.28 -9.45 -6.34
CA ALA A 49 -12.40 -8.60 -6.69
C ALA A 49 -12.93 -8.92 -8.11
N LEU A 50 -12.04 -8.99 -9.09
CA LEU A 50 -12.39 -9.34 -10.48
C LEU A 50 -12.95 -10.76 -10.59
N LEU A 51 -12.41 -11.71 -9.83
CA LEU A 51 -12.94 -13.08 -9.78
C LEU A 51 -14.41 -13.09 -9.31
N PHE A 52 -14.71 -12.35 -8.23
CA PHE A 52 -16.06 -12.24 -7.70
C PHE A 52 -16.99 -11.56 -8.71
N VAL A 53 -16.58 -10.44 -9.32
CA VAL A 53 -17.38 -9.78 -10.36
C VAL A 53 -17.66 -10.73 -11.53
N SER A 54 -16.65 -11.46 -12.02
CA SER A 54 -16.80 -12.40 -13.13
C SER A 54 -17.79 -13.53 -12.82
N ILE A 55 -17.61 -14.20 -11.67
CA ILE A 55 -18.50 -15.29 -11.23
C ILE A 55 -19.92 -14.76 -10.99
N GLY A 56 -20.05 -13.62 -10.31
CA GLY A 56 -21.34 -13.01 -10.02
C GLY A 56 -22.08 -12.61 -11.29
N ALA A 57 -21.38 -12.03 -12.27
CA ALA A 57 -21.94 -11.66 -13.57
C ALA A 57 -22.41 -12.90 -14.35
N GLN A 58 -21.59 -13.96 -14.41
CA GLN A 58 -21.99 -15.24 -15.04
C GLN A 58 -23.28 -15.77 -14.41
N ARG A 59 -23.35 -15.81 -13.06
CA ARG A 59 -24.56 -16.24 -12.35
C ARG A 59 -25.76 -15.36 -12.62
N LEU A 60 -25.57 -14.07 -12.87
CA LEU A 60 -26.65 -13.15 -13.20
C LEU A 60 -27.23 -13.42 -14.59
N PHE A 61 -26.37 -13.74 -15.57
CA PHE A 61 -26.79 -14.09 -16.93
C PHE A 61 -27.39 -15.50 -17.03
N ASP A 62 -26.90 -16.44 -16.22
CA ASP A 62 -27.39 -17.82 -16.21
C ASP A 62 -28.60 -18.03 -15.27
N ALA A 63 -29.00 -17.01 -14.52
CA ALA A 63 -30.07 -17.12 -13.54
C ALA A 63 -31.44 -17.33 -14.20
N SER A 64 -32.01 -18.52 -14.00
CA SER A 64 -33.40 -18.85 -14.37
C SER A 64 -34.43 -18.55 -13.27
N SER A 65 -33.97 -18.08 -12.09
CA SER A 65 -34.81 -17.78 -10.94
C SER A 65 -34.38 -16.51 -10.22
N THR A 66 -35.33 -15.83 -9.58
CA THR A 66 -35.10 -14.60 -8.81
C THR A 66 -34.06 -14.78 -7.70
N GLY A 67 -34.04 -15.95 -7.05
CA GLY A 67 -33.03 -16.27 -6.02
C GLY A 67 -31.61 -16.36 -6.59
N GLY A 68 -31.46 -16.95 -7.78
CA GLY A 68 -30.18 -16.99 -8.49
C GLY A 68 -29.67 -15.60 -8.87
N SER A 69 -30.57 -14.73 -9.32
CA SER A 69 -30.22 -13.34 -9.66
C SER A 69 -29.80 -12.54 -8.42
N ALA A 70 -30.50 -12.70 -7.29
CA ALA A 70 -30.16 -12.01 -6.04
C ALA A 70 -28.77 -12.42 -5.51
N LEU A 71 -28.47 -13.73 -5.53
CA LEU A 71 -27.15 -14.24 -5.17
C LEU A 71 -26.06 -13.72 -6.11
N GLY A 72 -26.26 -13.80 -7.42
CA GLY A 72 -25.31 -13.25 -8.40
C GLY A 72 -25.04 -11.76 -8.16
N GLY A 73 -26.09 -10.97 -7.97
CA GLY A 73 -25.97 -9.53 -7.66
C GLY A 73 -25.18 -9.26 -6.37
N SER A 74 -25.42 -10.02 -5.30
CA SER A 74 -24.67 -9.87 -4.05
C SER A 74 -23.17 -10.15 -4.20
N ILE A 75 -22.82 -11.15 -5.03
CA ILE A 75 -21.42 -11.51 -5.31
C ILE A 75 -20.74 -10.40 -6.12
N VAL A 76 -21.43 -9.83 -7.11
CA VAL A 76 -20.92 -8.68 -7.88
C VAL A 76 -20.67 -7.48 -6.98
N ILE A 77 -21.61 -7.14 -6.10
CA ILE A 77 -21.46 -6.04 -5.14
C ILE A 77 -20.22 -6.27 -4.26
N LEU A 78 -20.05 -7.49 -3.73
CA LEU A 78 -18.88 -7.83 -2.93
C LEU A 78 -17.57 -7.66 -3.71
N GLY A 79 -17.54 -8.05 -4.99
CA GLY A 79 -16.41 -7.81 -5.87
C GLY A 79 -16.08 -6.32 -6.00
N PHE A 80 -17.08 -5.45 -6.18
CA PHE A 80 -16.86 -4.00 -6.22
C PHE A 80 -16.39 -3.42 -4.88
N VAL A 81 -16.90 -3.92 -3.75
CA VAL A 81 -16.40 -3.53 -2.42
C VAL A 81 -14.93 -3.90 -2.26
N LEU A 82 -14.53 -5.11 -2.66
CA LEU A 82 -13.14 -5.54 -2.62
C LEU A 82 -12.24 -4.70 -3.53
N ALA A 83 -12.71 -4.34 -4.74
CA ALA A 83 -11.97 -3.45 -5.64
C ALA A 83 -11.82 -2.04 -5.05
N GLY A 84 -12.87 -1.51 -4.43
CA GLY A 84 -12.83 -0.23 -3.74
C GLY A 84 -11.85 -0.25 -2.56
N ALA A 85 -11.79 -1.35 -1.80
CA ALA A 85 -10.81 -1.51 -0.73
C ALA A 85 -9.37 -1.62 -1.27
N ALA A 86 -9.16 -2.35 -2.37
CA ALA A 86 -7.84 -2.49 -2.99
C ALA A 86 -7.31 -1.16 -3.53
N LEU A 87 -8.18 -0.30 -4.05
CA LEU A 87 -7.82 1.01 -4.59
C LEU A 87 -7.85 2.13 -3.54
N ASP A 88 -8.00 1.78 -2.26
CA ASP A 88 -8.14 2.71 -1.13
C ASP A 88 -9.24 3.77 -1.35
N LEU A 89 -10.27 3.40 -2.12
CA LEU A 89 -11.43 4.23 -2.47
C LEU A 89 -12.49 4.22 -1.36
N ILE A 90 -12.47 3.20 -0.51
CA ILE A 90 -13.36 3.07 0.65
C ILE A 90 -12.65 3.69 1.86
N PRO A 91 -13.16 4.80 2.43
CA PRO A 91 -12.54 5.42 3.58
C PRO A 91 -12.45 4.42 4.74
N SER A 92 -11.23 4.26 5.29
CA SER A 92 -11.01 3.41 6.45
C SER A 92 -11.84 3.94 7.62
N ILE A 93 -12.65 3.09 8.26
CA ILE A 93 -13.51 3.44 9.41
C ILE A 93 -12.68 4.07 10.56
N ARG A 94 -11.36 3.81 10.59
CA ARG A 94 -10.40 4.45 11.50
C ARG A 94 -10.35 5.98 11.39
N ALA A 95 -10.62 6.56 10.23
CA ALA A 95 -10.66 8.02 10.05
C ALA A 95 -11.90 8.68 10.66
N LEU A 96 -12.93 7.90 11.05
CA LEU A 96 -14.17 8.39 11.67
C LEU A 96 -14.16 8.29 13.21
N THR A 97 -13.10 7.73 13.79
CA THR A 97 -12.97 7.50 15.24
C THR A 97 -11.88 8.35 15.89
N GLN A 98 -11.28 9.28 15.14
CA GLN A 98 -10.35 10.30 15.64
C GLN A 98 -10.95 11.69 15.43
#